data_AF-A0A8T1T041-F1
#
_entry.id   AF-A0A8T1T041-F1
#
_cell.length_a   1.000
_cell.length_b   1.000
_cell.length_c   1.000
_cell.angle_alpha   90.00
_cell.angle_beta   90.00
_cell.angle_gamma   90.00
#
_symmetry.space_group_name_H-M   'P 1'
#
loop_
_entity.id
_entity.type
_entity.pdbx_description
1 polymer ?
#
loop_
_entity_poly.entity_id
_entity_poly.type
_entity_poly.pdbx_seq_one_letter_code
_entity_poly.pdbx_strand_id
1 'polypeptide(L)'
;MATFNTLIIGIAVASFTIFQLLFHVLSSWASTRITPAFNNLDQKRKIEWNSRTVSTFHALVVGTFCVYILLYDEAVNADHVWGDPSIVKLNIAITTGYLISDLFLITYYWKAIGDQFFVIHHLAALYAYYFVLGEGMLAYFGNFRLLAEFSTPFVNQRSDLKIEVVMGLSASSPSVAVQSANVSVHPQTASPPSECPMHQEKMEGCPVHMKSPDQGAENQNNNVPAHQERAYEYLECPVKSSTSQIKDDIDPRNMMPPPNQMPSLNQPFPLSTIREESSIPRAHSEQKWVYPSEQMFWNAMLRKGWRWKDDDINPKDMNNIIKIHNQNNEQAWKEILKWEALHVTECPCGPSLIRFGGKAKEYSPRARIRSWMGYELPFDRHDWIINRCGKEVRYVIDYYDGGEVDKNYQFTILDVRPAFDSLSAVWDRMKVAWWRWTS
;
A
#
# COMPACT_ATOMS: atom_id res chain seq x y z
N MET A 1 20.97 -31.09 30.27
CA MET A 1 20.97 -31.23 28.80
C MET A 1 19.54 -31.55 28.38
N ALA A 2 18.96 -30.82 27.44
CA ALA A 2 17.64 -31.14 26.92
C ALA A 2 17.62 -32.56 26.33
N THR A 3 16.58 -33.34 26.65
CA THR A 3 16.34 -34.65 26.03
C THR A 3 15.42 -34.46 24.83
N PHE A 4 16.03 -34.08 23.71
CA PHE A 4 15.31 -33.89 22.44
C PHE A 4 14.46 -35.11 22.08
N ASN A 5 13.19 -34.87 21.76
CA ASN A 5 12.28 -35.90 21.29
C ASN A 5 12.84 -36.55 20.01
N THR A 6 12.90 -37.88 19.99
CA THR A 6 13.40 -38.68 18.85
C THR A 6 12.70 -38.32 17.53
N LEU A 7 11.42 -37.94 17.59
CA LEU A 7 10.66 -37.45 16.43
C LEU A 7 11.24 -36.14 15.86
N ILE A 8 11.61 -35.18 16.72
CA ILE A 8 12.21 -33.89 16.32
C ILE A 8 13.57 -34.13 15.67
N ILE A 9 14.40 -35.02 16.25
CA ILE A 9 15.68 -35.42 15.67
C ILE A 9 15.46 -36.07 14.29
N GLY A 10 14.50 -37.00 14.18
CA GLY A 10 14.15 -37.67 12.93
C GLY A 10 13.70 -36.70 11.84
N ILE A 11 12.86 -35.71 12.18
CA ILE A 11 12.42 -34.64 11.27
C ILE A 11 13.62 -33.80 10.80
N ALA A 12 14.51 -33.38 11.71
CA ALA A 12 15.67 -32.57 11.35
C ALA A 12 16.65 -33.33 10.43
N VAL A 13 16.91 -34.61 10.70
CA VAL A 13 17.78 -35.47 9.86
C VAL A 13 17.14 -35.78 8.50
N ALA A 14 15.83 -36.04 8.46
CA ALA A 14 15.10 -36.22 7.21
C ALA A 14 15.10 -34.93 6.38
N SER A 15 14.84 -33.78 7.01
CA SER A 15 14.91 -32.46 6.39
C SER A 15 16.30 -32.18 5.80
N PHE A 16 17.38 -32.36 6.58
CA PHE A 16 18.76 -32.25 6.10
C PHE A 16 18.99 -33.10 4.83
N THR A 17 18.57 -34.36 4.86
CA THR A 17 18.74 -35.30 3.73
C THR A 17 17.95 -34.84 2.50
N ILE A 18 16.73 -34.35 2.68
CA ILE A 18 15.89 -33.79 1.62
C ILE A 18 16.56 -32.54 1.03
N PHE A 19 17.01 -31.58 1.84
CA PHE A 19 17.62 -30.34 1.34
C PHE A 19 18.97 -30.58 0.62
N GLN A 20 19.77 -31.55 1.06
CA GLN A 20 20.95 -32.02 0.31
C GLN A 20 20.57 -32.60 -1.07
N LEU A 21 19.53 -33.45 -1.13
CA LEU A 21 19.05 -34.02 -2.40
C LEU A 21 18.43 -32.96 -3.32
N LEU A 22 17.74 -31.96 -2.77
CA LEU A 22 17.22 -30.82 -3.52
C LEU A 22 18.36 -30.02 -4.15
N PHE A 23 19.45 -29.75 -3.42
CA PHE A 23 20.62 -29.03 -3.94
C PHE A 23 21.38 -29.83 -5.00
N HIS A 24 21.79 -31.07 -4.67
CA HIS A 24 22.68 -31.86 -5.53
C HIS A 24 21.98 -32.47 -6.75
N VAL A 25 20.67 -32.71 -6.69
CA VAL A 25 19.93 -33.41 -7.76
C VAL A 25 18.77 -32.57 -8.29
N LEU A 26 17.76 -32.29 -7.47
CA LEU A 26 16.47 -31.82 -8.00
C LEU A 26 16.55 -30.40 -8.59
N SER A 27 17.30 -29.49 -7.97
CA SER A 27 17.46 -28.11 -8.44
C SER A 27 18.12 -28.06 -9.83
N SER A 28 19.18 -28.84 -10.06
CA SER A 28 19.80 -28.94 -11.39
C SER A 28 18.87 -29.63 -12.40
N TRP A 29 18.19 -30.70 -11.99
CA TRP A 29 17.22 -31.43 -12.83
C TRP A 29 16.03 -30.56 -13.26
N ALA A 30 15.56 -29.65 -12.40
CA ALA A 30 14.48 -28.72 -12.70
C ALA A 30 14.99 -27.54 -13.55
N SER A 31 16.09 -26.91 -13.14
CA SER A 31 16.62 -25.71 -13.80
C SER A 31 17.04 -25.97 -15.26
N THR A 32 17.62 -27.14 -15.54
CA THR A 32 17.96 -27.57 -16.92
C THR A 32 16.76 -27.69 -17.86
N ARG A 33 15.54 -27.86 -17.32
CA ARG A 33 14.27 -27.97 -18.07
C ARG A 33 13.50 -26.66 -18.15
N ILE A 34 13.52 -25.86 -17.07
CA ILE A 34 12.74 -24.62 -16.94
C ILE A 34 13.49 -23.44 -17.58
N THR A 35 14.82 -23.37 -17.37
CA THR A 35 15.64 -22.23 -17.75
C THR A 35 16.77 -22.67 -18.69
N PRO A 36 16.62 -22.50 -20.03
CA PRO A 36 17.65 -22.91 -20.99
C PRO A 36 19.03 -22.30 -20.70
N ALA A 37 19.07 -21.07 -20.18
CA ALA A 37 20.29 -20.36 -19.78
C ALA A 37 21.09 -21.07 -18.67
N PHE A 38 20.45 -21.87 -17.80
CA PHE A 38 21.14 -22.61 -16.74
C PHE A 38 22.19 -23.58 -17.29
N ASN A 39 21.94 -24.19 -18.46
CA ASN A 39 22.89 -25.10 -19.10
C ASN A 39 24.24 -24.43 -19.40
N ASN A 40 24.20 -23.15 -19.78
CA ASN A 40 25.37 -22.36 -20.18
C ASN A 40 26.15 -21.74 -19.01
N LEU A 41 25.66 -21.85 -17.77
CA LEU A 41 26.35 -21.35 -16.59
C LEU A 41 27.64 -22.12 -16.30
N ASP A 42 28.65 -21.42 -15.77
CA ASP A 42 29.83 -22.06 -15.19
C ASP A 42 29.50 -22.76 -13.86
N GLN A 43 30.41 -23.59 -13.37
CA GLN A 43 30.16 -24.40 -12.17
C GLN A 43 29.94 -23.55 -10.90
N LYS A 44 30.55 -22.36 -10.77
CA LYS A 44 30.33 -21.49 -9.61
C LYS A 44 28.89 -20.95 -9.64
N ARG A 45 28.44 -20.41 -10.77
CA ARG A 45 27.06 -19.90 -10.89
C ARG A 45 26.01 -21.00 -10.77
N LYS A 46 26.29 -22.23 -11.24
CA LYS A 46 25.40 -23.39 -11.00
C LYS A 46 25.24 -23.71 -9.51
N ILE A 47 26.32 -23.61 -8.73
CA ILE A 47 26.29 -23.78 -7.27
C ILE A 47 25.48 -22.64 -6.60
N GLU A 48 25.73 -21.38 -6.97
CA GLU A 48 24.97 -20.22 -6.47
C GLU A 48 23.47 -20.35 -6.77
N TRP A 49 23.11 -20.69 -8.01
CA TRP A 49 21.73 -20.88 -8.47
C TRP A 49 21.02 -22.02 -7.73
N ASN A 50 21.71 -23.16 -7.52
CA ASN A 50 21.14 -24.28 -6.78
C ASN A 50 20.88 -23.92 -5.30
N SER A 51 21.81 -23.22 -4.63
CA SER A 51 21.60 -22.74 -3.26
C SER A 51 20.40 -21.78 -3.17
N ARG A 52 20.28 -20.82 -4.10
CA ARG A 52 19.13 -19.90 -4.18
C ARG A 52 17.80 -20.60 -4.45
N THR A 53 17.78 -21.58 -5.35
CA THR A 53 16.59 -22.38 -5.65
C THR A 53 16.10 -23.13 -4.41
N VAL A 54 17.04 -23.73 -3.65
CA VAL A 54 16.74 -24.54 -2.47
C VAL A 54 16.31 -23.67 -1.28
N SER A 55 16.97 -22.52 -1.04
CA SER A 55 16.56 -21.58 0.01
C SER A 55 15.21 -20.92 -0.29
N THR A 56 14.89 -20.64 -1.57
CA THR A 56 13.55 -20.22 -1.99
C THR A 56 12.49 -21.30 -1.76
N PHE A 57 12.79 -22.58 -2.06
CA PHE A 57 11.86 -23.67 -1.76
C PHE A 57 11.63 -23.83 -0.24
N HIS A 58 12.70 -23.78 0.56
CA HIS A 58 12.63 -23.78 2.02
C HIS A 58 11.70 -22.68 2.54
N ALA A 59 11.98 -21.43 2.17
CA ALA A 59 11.23 -20.24 2.58
C ALA A 59 9.73 -20.32 2.26
N LEU A 60 9.36 -20.79 1.06
CA LEU A 60 7.95 -20.93 0.66
C LEU A 60 7.22 -22.00 1.49
N VAL A 61 7.87 -23.11 1.82
CA VAL A 61 7.30 -24.16 2.68
C VAL A 61 7.12 -23.66 4.12
N VAL A 62 8.21 -23.23 4.76
CA VAL A 62 8.17 -22.91 6.20
C VAL A 62 7.45 -21.60 6.48
N GLY A 63 7.50 -20.62 5.57
CA GLY A 63 6.72 -19.40 5.64
C GLY A 63 5.21 -19.68 5.56
N THR A 64 4.77 -20.55 4.64
CA THR A 64 3.36 -20.95 4.52
C THR A 64 2.87 -21.61 5.81
N PHE A 65 3.70 -22.45 6.44
CA PHE A 65 3.43 -22.98 7.77
C PHE A 65 3.37 -21.87 8.82
N CYS A 66 4.31 -20.91 8.85
CA CYS A 66 4.29 -19.81 9.81
C CYS A 66 3.00 -18.96 9.77
N VAL A 67 2.48 -18.67 8.57
CA VAL A 67 1.20 -17.95 8.40
C VAL A 67 0.02 -18.80 8.84
N TYR A 68 -0.02 -20.08 8.46
CA TYR A 68 -1.07 -21.00 8.92
C TYR A 68 -1.11 -21.07 10.46
N ILE A 69 0.06 -21.25 11.08
CA ILE A 69 0.24 -21.31 12.53
C ILE A 69 -0.32 -20.06 13.21
N LEU A 70 0.06 -18.85 12.78
CA LEU A 70 -0.41 -17.61 13.42
C LEU A 70 -1.92 -17.37 13.24
N LEU A 71 -2.50 -17.81 12.12
CA LEU A 71 -3.92 -17.60 11.82
C LEU A 71 -4.87 -18.66 12.40
N TYR A 72 -4.38 -19.87 12.70
CA TYR A 72 -5.23 -21.03 13.01
C TYR A 72 -4.78 -21.91 14.19
N ASP A 73 -3.57 -21.73 14.74
CA ASP A 73 -3.13 -22.49 15.92
C ASP A 73 -3.46 -21.72 17.20
N GLU A 74 -4.60 -22.04 17.81
CA GLU A 74 -5.06 -21.40 19.04
C GLU A 74 -4.10 -21.63 20.23
N ALA A 75 -3.34 -22.74 20.24
CA ALA A 75 -2.39 -23.03 21.32
C ALA A 75 -1.14 -22.13 21.25
N VAL A 76 -0.74 -21.71 20.04
CA VAL A 76 0.33 -20.71 19.83
C VAL A 76 -0.07 -19.34 20.35
N ASN A 77 -1.34 -18.97 20.14
CA ASN A 77 -1.88 -17.65 20.48
C ASN A 77 -2.39 -17.54 21.93
N ALA A 78 -2.48 -18.66 22.67
CA ALA A 78 -2.91 -18.70 24.08
C ALA A 78 -1.79 -18.33 25.07
N ASP A 79 -0.54 -18.75 24.83
CA ASP A 79 0.64 -18.34 25.59
C ASP A 79 1.85 -18.16 24.66
N HIS A 80 2.19 -16.89 24.39
CA HIS A 80 3.30 -16.53 23.50
C HIS A 80 4.70 -16.86 24.06
N VAL A 81 4.84 -17.13 25.36
CA VAL A 81 6.15 -17.29 26.03
C VAL A 81 6.43 -18.75 26.37
N TRP A 82 5.45 -19.45 26.96
CA TRP A 82 5.58 -20.81 27.49
C TRP A 82 4.72 -21.85 26.78
N GLY A 83 3.91 -21.46 25.79
CA GLY A 83 3.17 -22.39 24.96
C GLY A 83 4.09 -23.33 24.17
N ASP A 84 3.80 -24.63 24.20
CA ASP A 84 4.55 -25.68 23.48
C ASP A 84 3.75 -26.33 22.30
N PRO A 85 3.46 -25.58 21.23
CA PRO A 85 2.70 -26.05 20.09
C PRO A 85 3.53 -26.96 19.17
N SER A 86 3.06 -28.19 18.99
CA SER A 86 3.74 -29.22 18.19
C SER A 86 3.91 -28.85 16.71
N ILE A 87 3.04 -28.01 16.13
CA ILE A 87 3.14 -27.57 14.74
C ILE A 87 4.31 -26.59 14.54
N VAL A 88 4.58 -25.72 15.53
CA VAL A 88 5.80 -24.88 15.53
C VAL A 88 7.05 -25.74 15.68
N LYS A 89 7.06 -26.71 16.61
CA LYS A 89 8.20 -27.62 16.76
C LYS A 89 8.47 -28.42 15.48
N LEU A 90 7.44 -28.85 14.74
CA LEU A 90 7.58 -29.45 13.41
C LEU A 90 8.24 -28.47 12.41
N ASN A 91 7.71 -27.24 12.29
CA ASN A 91 8.22 -26.26 11.32
C ASN A 91 9.68 -25.82 11.62
N ILE A 92 10.00 -25.64 12.90
CA ILE A 92 11.36 -25.31 13.35
C ILE A 92 12.30 -26.51 13.23
N ALA A 93 11.84 -27.76 13.44
CA ALA A 93 12.68 -28.94 13.18
C ALA A 93 13.02 -29.11 11.70
N ILE A 94 12.07 -28.84 10.80
CA ILE A 94 12.32 -28.76 9.35
C ILE A 94 13.38 -27.68 9.07
N THR A 95 13.22 -26.50 9.66
CA THR A 95 14.16 -25.36 9.51
C THR A 95 15.55 -25.67 10.06
N THR A 96 15.68 -26.30 11.23
CA THR A 96 16.95 -26.75 11.78
C THR A 96 17.68 -27.71 10.82
N GLY A 97 16.96 -28.66 10.22
CA GLY A 97 17.53 -29.55 9.20
C GLY A 97 18.00 -28.82 7.94
N TYR A 98 17.23 -27.82 7.47
CA TYR A 98 17.64 -26.92 6.38
C TYR A 98 18.91 -26.14 6.74
N LEU A 99 18.95 -25.46 7.89
CA LEU A 99 20.07 -24.61 8.30
C LEU A 99 21.37 -25.41 8.48
N ILE A 100 21.30 -26.64 8.99
CA ILE A 100 22.48 -27.53 9.06
C ILE A 100 22.93 -27.94 7.64
N SER A 101 21.98 -28.17 6.72
CA SER A 101 22.27 -28.50 5.32
C SER A 101 22.92 -27.34 4.57
N ASP A 102 22.37 -26.13 4.67
CA ASP A 102 22.90 -24.95 3.97
C ASP A 102 24.24 -24.50 4.59
N LEU A 103 24.41 -24.56 5.91
CA LEU A 103 25.71 -24.31 6.56
C LEU A 103 26.80 -25.30 6.10
N PHE A 104 26.47 -26.57 5.90
CA PHE A 104 27.39 -27.55 5.30
C PHE A 104 27.73 -27.20 3.84
N LEU A 105 26.76 -26.76 3.04
CA LEU A 105 26.99 -26.35 1.65
C LEU A 105 27.81 -25.05 1.57
N ILE A 106 27.55 -24.06 2.42
CA ILE A 106 28.28 -22.79 2.52
C ILE A 106 29.75 -23.03 2.88
N THR A 107 30.02 -23.93 3.84
CA THR A 107 31.39 -24.27 4.26
C THR A 107 32.13 -25.13 3.23
N TYR A 108 31.48 -26.11 2.61
CA TYR A 108 32.09 -26.94 1.56
C TYR A 108 32.34 -26.16 0.27
N TYR A 109 31.36 -25.36 -0.19
CA TYR A 109 31.43 -24.54 -1.39
C TYR A 109 31.82 -23.09 -1.11
N TRP A 110 32.74 -22.86 -0.15
CA TRP A 110 33.16 -21.53 0.30
C TRP A 110 33.56 -20.57 -0.84
N LYS A 111 34.25 -21.06 -1.88
CA LYS A 111 34.64 -20.25 -3.05
C LYS A 111 33.47 -19.83 -3.95
N ALA A 112 32.30 -20.44 -3.77
CA ALA A 112 31.08 -20.13 -4.52
C ALA A 112 30.09 -19.28 -3.72
N ILE A 113 29.76 -19.72 -2.50
CA ILE A 113 28.66 -19.19 -1.65
C ILE A 113 29.09 -18.90 -0.20
N GLY A 114 30.39 -18.90 0.10
CA GLY A 114 30.92 -18.65 1.44
C GLY A 114 30.81 -17.19 1.87
N ASP A 115 30.06 -16.92 2.95
CA ASP A 115 30.05 -15.63 3.64
C ASP A 115 30.07 -15.82 5.16
N GLN A 116 30.93 -15.07 5.86
CA GLN A 116 31.04 -15.08 7.31
C GLN A 116 29.75 -14.64 8.03
N PHE A 117 29.00 -13.69 7.46
CA PHE A 117 27.74 -13.22 8.02
C PHE A 117 26.65 -14.29 7.90
N PHE A 118 26.63 -15.07 6.82
CA PHE A 118 25.73 -16.21 6.70
C PHE A 118 26.10 -17.32 7.68
N VAL A 119 27.39 -17.63 7.90
CA VAL A 119 27.80 -18.60 8.94
C VAL A 119 27.38 -18.14 10.33
N ILE A 120 27.64 -16.88 10.71
CA ILE A 120 27.23 -16.32 12.00
C ILE A 120 25.69 -16.33 12.16
N HIS A 121 24.96 -15.97 11.11
CA HIS A 121 23.49 -16.01 11.09
C HIS A 121 22.95 -17.43 11.32
N HIS A 122 23.47 -18.43 10.59
CA HIS A 122 23.07 -19.83 10.75
C HIS A 122 23.34 -20.35 12.17
N LEU A 123 24.52 -20.07 12.73
CA LEU A 123 24.88 -20.48 14.09
C LEU A 123 23.98 -19.80 15.15
N ALA A 124 23.66 -18.50 14.97
CA ALA A 124 22.76 -17.79 15.87
C ALA A 124 21.30 -18.30 15.78
N ALA A 125 20.82 -18.62 14.57
CA ALA A 125 19.49 -19.20 14.37
C ALA A 125 19.39 -20.62 14.97
N LEU A 126 20.39 -21.47 14.75
CA LEU A 126 20.46 -22.80 15.35
C LEU A 126 20.54 -22.73 16.89
N TYR A 127 21.28 -21.78 17.45
CA TYR A 127 21.32 -21.54 18.90
C TYR A 127 19.97 -21.08 19.46
N ALA A 128 19.22 -20.21 18.76
CA ALA A 128 17.88 -19.83 19.17
C ALA A 128 16.91 -21.03 19.10
N TYR A 129 16.95 -21.82 18.03
CA TYR A 129 16.07 -22.98 17.85
C TYR A 129 16.40 -24.18 18.77
N TYR A 130 17.61 -24.26 19.34
CA TYR A 130 17.91 -25.18 20.44
C TYR A 130 16.89 -25.04 21.59
N PHE A 131 16.59 -23.81 22.02
CA PHE A 131 15.67 -23.58 23.15
C PHE A 131 14.23 -23.93 22.81
N VAL A 132 13.77 -23.60 21.60
CA VAL A 132 12.39 -23.89 21.17
C VAL A 132 12.18 -25.40 21.01
N LEU A 133 13.14 -26.12 20.41
CA LEU A 133 13.03 -27.56 20.19
C LEU A 133 13.33 -28.40 21.45
N GLY A 134 14.25 -27.94 22.29
CA GLY A 134 14.75 -28.69 23.44
C GLY A 134 14.02 -28.39 24.76
N GLU A 135 13.80 -27.11 25.06
CA GLU A 135 13.21 -26.65 26.32
C GLU A 135 11.72 -26.24 26.16
N GLY A 136 11.21 -26.16 24.93
CA GLY A 136 9.79 -25.85 24.64
C GLY A 136 9.37 -24.39 24.79
N MET A 137 10.32 -23.47 25.04
CA MET A 137 10.04 -22.05 25.28
C MET A 137 10.04 -21.22 23.99
N LEU A 138 9.39 -20.05 24.03
CA LEU A 138 9.45 -19.01 22.98
C LEU A 138 8.98 -19.44 21.59
N ALA A 139 8.12 -20.46 21.50
CA ALA A 139 7.64 -21.01 20.23
C ALA A 139 6.99 -19.96 19.31
N TYR A 140 6.13 -19.09 19.87
CA TYR A 140 5.53 -17.96 19.15
C TYR A 140 6.60 -17.06 18.50
N PHE A 141 7.61 -16.64 19.26
CA PHE A 141 8.70 -15.78 18.78
C PHE A 141 9.56 -16.48 17.73
N GLY A 142 9.83 -17.79 17.89
CA GLY A 142 10.52 -18.59 16.89
C GLY A 142 9.77 -18.62 15.56
N ASN A 143 8.45 -18.85 15.59
CA ASN A 143 7.59 -18.85 14.42
C ASN A 143 7.43 -17.45 13.78
N PHE A 144 7.23 -16.42 14.60
CA PHE A 144 7.14 -15.03 14.14
C PHE A 144 8.45 -14.56 13.48
N ARG A 145 9.61 -14.94 14.04
CA ARG A 145 10.91 -14.60 13.44
C ARG A 145 11.18 -15.38 12.15
N LEU A 146 10.60 -16.57 11.99
CA LEU A 146 10.71 -17.41 10.79
C LEU A 146 9.86 -16.88 9.62
N LEU A 147 8.82 -16.06 9.86
CA LEU A 147 8.13 -15.32 8.78
C LEU A 147 9.07 -14.48 7.91
N ALA A 148 10.20 -14.01 8.46
CA ALA A 148 11.16 -13.20 7.70
C ALA A 148 11.71 -13.93 6.47
N GLU A 149 11.71 -15.26 6.45
CA GLU A 149 12.13 -16.04 5.28
C GLU A 149 11.23 -15.85 4.05
N PHE A 150 10.00 -15.33 4.20
CA PHE A 150 9.22 -14.88 3.04
C PHE A 150 9.93 -13.79 2.22
N SER A 151 10.94 -13.09 2.75
CA SER A 151 11.76 -12.16 1.97
C SER A 151 12.75 -12.87 1.03
N THR A 152 13.20 -14.08 1.38
CA THR A 152 14.26 -14.85 0.68
C THR A 152 13.93 -15.11 -0.80
N PRO A 153 12.71 -15.51 -1.21
CA PRO A 153 12.33 -15.61 -2.63
C PRO A 153 12.53 -14.31 -3.43
N PHE A 154 12.20 -13.15 -2.86
CA PHE A 154 12.33 -11.86 -3.54
C PHE A 154 13.80 -11.40 -3.63
N VAL A 155 14.61 -11.71 -2.62
CA VAL A 155 16.06 -11.45 -2.62
C VAL A 155 16.78 -12.32 -3.65
N ASN A 156 16.40 -13.60 -3.76
CA ASN A 156 16.99 -14.53 -4.73
C ASN A 156 16.62 -14.15 -6.17
N GLN A 157 15.34 -13.90 -6.46
CA GLN A 157 14.88 -13.46 -7.79
C GLN A 157 15.62 -12.20 -8.29
N ARG A 158 15.90 -11.22 -7.42
CA ARG A 158 16.70 -10.02 -7.75
C ARG A 158 18.12 -10.37 -8.23
N SER A 159 18.66 -11.51 -7.82
CA SER A 159 20.02 -11.97 -8.13
C SER A 159 20.06 -12.88 -9.35
N ASP A 160 19.03 -13.70 -9.54
CA ASP A 160 18.99 -14.66 -10.65
C ASP A 160 18.57 -14.00 -11.98
N LEU A 161 17.63 -13.05 -11.95
CA LEU A 161 17.37 -12.17 -13.12
C LEU A 161 18.59 -11.32 -13.51
N LYS A 162 19.47 -10.95 -12.56
CA LYS A 162 20.74 -10.29 -12.91
C LYS A 162 21.67 -11.21 -13.67
N ILE A 163 21.73 -12.50 -13.31
CA ILE A 163 22.55 -13.49 -14.04
C ILE A 163 22.02 -13.67 -15.47
N GLU A 164 20.70 -13.79 -15.65
CA GLU A 164 20.09 -13.89 -16.98
C GLU A 164 20.33 -12.63 -17.83
N VAL A 165 20.08 -11.43 -17.28
CA VAL A 165 20.27 -10.16 -18.00
C VAL A 165 21.74 -9.92 -18.37
N VAL A 166 22.69 -10.19 -17.47
CA VAL A 166 24.13 -10.05 -17.77
C VAL A 166 24.57 -11.00 -18.88
N MET A 167 24.04 -12.23 -18.94
CA MET A 167 24.33 -13.15 -20.03
C MET A 167 23.63 -12.76 -21.35
N GLY A 168 22.39 -12.25 -21.30
CA GLY A 168 21.69 -11.76 -22.49
C GLY A 168 22.40 -10.56 -23.14
N LEU A 169 22.89 -9.62 -22.32
CA LEU A 169 23.71 -8.50 -22.79
C LEU A 169 25.07 -8.95 -23.34
N SER A 170 25.71 -9.93 -22.69
CA SER A 170 26.99 -10.49 -23.16
C SER A 170 26.88 -11.29 -24.46
N ALA A 171 25.67 -11.71 -24.86
CA ALA A 171 25.42 -12.41 -26.13
C ALA A 171 25.11 -11.47 -27.32
N SER A 172 24.96 -10.16 -27.08
CA SER A 172 24.37 -9.20 -28.04
C SER A 172 25.26 -8.01 -28.40
N SER A 173 26.59 -8.09 -28.21
CA SER A 173 27.52 -6.99 -28.48
C SER A 173 28.73 -7.41 -29.34
N PRO A 174 28.84 -6.98 -30.61
CA PRO A 174 30.10 -7.07 -31.36
C PRO A 174 31.09 -6.02 -30.84
N SER A 175 32.39 -6.34 -30.83
CA SER A 175 33.43 -5.46 -30.29
C SER A 175 33.72 -4.27 -31.21
N VAL A 176 33.46 -3.05 -30.75
CA VAL A 176 33.96 -1.80 -31.35
C VAL A 176 34.61 -0.96 -30.24
N ALA A 177 35.87 -0.56 -30.43
CA ALA A 177 36.62 0.24 -29.48
C ALA A 177 36.98 1.60 -30.09
N VAL A 178 36.49 2.69 -29.51
CA VAL A 178 36.86 4.08 -29.84
C VAL A 178 36.99 4.90 -28.54
N GLN A 179 37.88 5.89 -28.55
CA GLN A 179 38.33 6.65 -27.37
C GLN A 179 37.31 7.64 -26.80
N SER A 180 37.52 8.06 -25.54
CA SER A 180 36.78 9.13 -24.87
C SER A 180 37.29 10.53 -25.24
N ALA A 181 36.38 11.51 -25.24
CA ALA A 181 36.69 12.94 -25.15
C ALA A 181 35.58 13.67 -24.37
N ASN A 182 35.96 14.62 -23.50
CA ASN A 182 35.03 15.39 -22.65
C ASN A 182 34.75 16.79 -23.22
N VAL A 183 33.49 17.24 -23.22
CA VAL A 183 33.08 18.67 -23.29
C VAL A 183 31.83 18.86 -22.40
N SER A 184 31.53 20.09 -21.96
CA SER A 184 30.70 20.39 -20.79
C SER A 184 29.75 21.61 -20.95
N VAL A 185 28.69 21.63 -20.11
CA VAL A 185 27.95 22.83 -19.59
C VAL A 185 26.95 23.61 -20.50
N HIS A 186 25.66 23.25 -20.36
CA HIS A 186 24.57 24.11 -19.79
C HIS A 186 23.86 25.22 -20.66
N PRO A 187 22.89 26.07 -20.17
CA PRO A 187 21.46 25.96 -20.58
C PRO A 187 20.74 27.27 -21.02
N GLN A 188 19.46 27.19 -21.47
CA GLN A 188 18.54 28.35 -21.69
C GLN A 188 17.04 28.05 -21.40
N THR A 189 16.18 29.09 -21.40
CA THR A 189 14.80 29.16 -20.84
C THR A 189 13.78 29.94 -21.71
N ALA A 190 12.45 29.70 -21.59
CA ALA A 190 11.37 30.56 -22.17
C ALA A 190 9.93 30.28 -21.64
N SER A 191 9.04 31.31 -21.61
CA SER A 191 7.56 31.30 -21.39
C SER A 191 6.99 32.76 -21.46
N PRO A 192 5.70 33.11 -21.19
CA PRO A 192 4.34 32.65 -21.63
C PRO A 192 3.62 33.76 -22.50
N PRO A 193 2.25 33.83 -22.73
CA PRO A 193 1.17 34.31 -21.79
C PRO A 193 -0.25 33.64 -22.08
N SER A 194 -1.51 34.17 -22.01
CA SER A 194 -2.23 35.44 -21.62
C SER A 194 -3.79 35.28 -21.45
N GLU A 195 -4.38 35.77 -20.33
CA GLU A 195 -5.67 36.53 -20.10
C GLU A 195 -7.13 36.06 -20.48
N CYS A 196 -8.16 36.71 -19.86
CA CYS A 196 -9.60 36.31 -19.71
C CYS A 196 -10.63 37.36 -20.30
N PRO A 197 -11.76 37.92 -19.69
CA PRO A 197 -12.53 37.76 -18.41
C PRO A 197 -14.12 37.90 -18.45
N MET A 198 -14.80 38.00 -17.28
CA MET A 198 -16.17 38.59 -16.96
C MET A 198 -17.51 37.83 -17.29
N HIS A 199 -18.71 38.01 -16.65
CA HIS A 199 -19.28 39.04 -15.69
C HIS A 199 -20.54 38.55 -14.84
N GLN A 200 -20.76 39.09 -13.61
CA GLN A 200 -22.00 39.50 -12.83
C GLN A 200 -23.33 38.63 -12.73
N GLU A 201 -24.29 38.73 -11.76
CA GLU A 201 -24.52 39.45 -10.45
C GLU A 201 -25.70 38.86 -9.56
N LYS A 202 -25.70 39.08 -8.21
CA LYS A 202 -26.80 39.36 -7.19
C LYS A 202 -28.12 38.51 -7.09
N MET A 203 -28.98 38.48 -6.03
CA MET A 203 -29.04 38.99 -4.61
C MET A 203 -30.12 38.22 -3.76
N GLU A 204 -30.01 38.21 -2.41
CA GLU A 204 -31.04 38.14 -1.30
C GLU A 204 -32.27 37.15 -1.32
N GLY A 205 -32.90 36.69 -0.21
CA GLY A 205 -32.74 36.91 1.25
C GLY A 205 -33.69 36.00 2.13
N CYS A 206 -33.54 36.03 3.47
CA CYS A 206 -34.25 35.21 4.51
C CYS A 206 -35.37 36.03 5.25
N PRO A 207 -35.94 35.71 6.46
CA PRO A 207 -35.86 34.57 7.44
C PRO A 207 -37.28 33.97 7.79
N VAL A 208 -37.75 33.45 8.96
CA VAL A 208 -37.37 33.40 10.42
C VAL A 208 -38.07 32.24 11.21
N HIS A 209 -37.41 31.71 12.26
CA HIS A 209 -37.95 31.19 13.57
C HIS A 209 -39.04 30.07 13.65
N MET A 210 -39.33 29.39 14.79
CA MET A 210 -38.95 29.58 16.22
C MET A 210 -38.94 28.28 17.08
N LYS A 211 -38.13 28.30 18.17
CA LYS A 211 -38.28 27.65 19.51
C LYS A 211 -38.07 26.14 19.77
N SER A 212 -37.38 25.89 20.90
CA SER A 212 -37.10 24.64 21.62
C SER A 212 -37.90 24.52 22.94
N PRO A 213 -37.91 23.33 23.58
CA PRO A 213 -37.25 23.09 24.89
C PRO A 213 -36.63 21.65 25.01
N ASP A 214 -36.01 21.15 26.09
CA ASP A 214 -35.19 21.66 27.23
C ASP A 214 -34.65 20.44 28.06
N GLN A 215 -33.65 20.63 28.95
CA GLN A 215 -33.14 19.72 30.02
C GLN A 215 -32.41 18.39 29.62
N GLY A 216 -31.31 17.97 30.27
CA GLY A 216 -30.43 18.61 31.28
C GLY A 216 -29.33 17.66 31.84
N ALA A 217 -28.20 18.23 32.31
CA ALA A 217 -27.15 17.80 33.29
C ALA A 217 -27.06 16.32 33.79
N GLU A 218 -25.93 15.69 34.19
CA GLU A 218 -24.47 15.97 34.40
C GLU A 218 -23.82 14.60 34.83
N ASN A 219 -22.51 14.31 35.05
CA ASN A 219 -21.13 14.77 34.71
C ASN A 219 -20.18 13.55 35.06
N GLN A 220 -18.92 13.34 34.63
CA GLN A 220 -17.66 14.04 34.93
C GLN A 220 -16.49 13.57 34.02
N ASN A 221 -15.45 14.41 33.94
CA ASN A 221 -14.27 14.34 33.07
C ASN A 221 -13.33 13.13 33.22
N ASN A 222 -12.66 12.79 32.10
CA ASN A 222 -11.19 12.72 32.06
C ASN A 222 -10.70 13.19 30.66
N ASN A 223 -9.53 13.84 30.60
CA ASN A 223 -9.26 14.81 29.53
C ASN A 223 -8.47 14.28 28.32
N VAL A 224 -9.17 13.99 27.23
CA VAL A 224 -8.70 14.14 25.83
C VAL A 224 -9.87 14.72 25.01
N PRO A 225 -9.66 15.59 24.00
CA PRO A 225 -10.75 16.13 23.19
C PRO A 225 -11.44 15.08 22.29
N ALA A 226 -12.42 14.36 22.85
CA ALA A 226 -13.25 13.35 22.16
C ALA A 226 -14.03 13.88 20.92
N HIS A 227 -14.00 15.19 20.68
CA HIS A 227 -14.34 15.83 19.41
C HIS A 227 -13.62 15.18 18.22
N GLN A 228 -12.32 14.89 18.33
CA GLN A 228 -11.51 14.51 17.18
C GLN A 228 -11.76 13.08 16.71
N GLU A 229 -11.83 12.10 17.61
CA GLU A 229 -12.16 10.70 17.26
C GLU A 229 -13.51 10.60 16.52
N ARG A 230 -14.48 11.45 16.90
CA ARG A 230 -15.82 11.43 16.29
C ARG A 230 -15.89 12.09 14.92
N ALA A 231 -14.89 12.87 14.52
CA ALA A 231 -14.80 13.38 13.16
C ALA A 231 -14.65 12.25 12.12
N TYR A 232 -13.91 11.19 12.49
CA TYR A 232 -13.67 10.03 11.64
C TYR A 232 -14.86 9.04 11.65
N GLU A 233 -15.66 8.97 12.74
CA GLU A 233 -16.87 8.13 12.84
C GLU A 233 -17.94 8.49 11.77
N TYR A 234 -18.07 9.78 11.43
CA TYR A 234 -19.14 10.30 10.55
C TYR A 234 -18.78 10.44 9.06
N LEU A 235 -17.75 9.74 8.59
CA LEU A 235 -17.51 9.53 7.14
C LEU A 235 -18.41 8.42 6.55
N GLU A 236 -19.46 8.03 7.27
CA GLU A 236 -20.45 7.04 6.83
C GLU A 236 -21.07 7.37 5.47
N CYS A 237 -20.98 6.42 4.54
CA CYS A 237 -21.68 6.46 3.26
C CYS A 237 -22.76 5.36 3.17
N PRO A 238 -24.01 5.61 3.59
CA PRO A 238 -25.15 4.78 3.26
C PRO A 238 -26.24 5.59 2.52
N VAL A 239 -26.13 5.77 1.20
CA VAL A 239 -27.20 6.37 0.37
C VAL A 239 -28.32 5.33 0.13
N LYS A 240 -28.90 4.80 1.21
CA LYS A 240 -29.87 3.68 1.19
C LYS A 240 -31.00 3.78 2.24
N SER A 241 -31.37 4.98 2.70
CA SER A 241 -32.57 5.14 3.54
C SER A 241 -33.21 6.54 3.50
N SER A 242 -34.02 6.83 2.47
CA SER A 242 -35.36 7.46 2.59
C SER A 242 -35.96 7.84 1.22
N THR A 243 -37.30 7.72 1.13
CA THR A 243 -38.23 8.33 0.17
C THR A 243 -37.97 8.19 -1.35
N SER A 244 -38.91 7.51 -2.01
CA SER A 244 -38.86 7.06 -3.42
C SER A 244 -39.03 8.14 -4.50
N GLN A 245 -38.53 9.37 -4.29
CA GLN A 245 -38.65 10.49 -5.27
C GLN A 245 -37.32 11.20 -5.60
N ILE A 246 -36.20 10.86 -4.96
CA ILE A 246 -34.91 11.56 -5.12
C ILE A 246 -33.96 10.84 -6.11
N LYS A 247 -34.35 9.68 -6.64
CA LYS A 247 -33.45 8.82 -7.45
C LYS A 247 -33.05 9.39 -8.81
N ASP A 248 -33.91 10.18 -9.43
CA ASP A 248 -33.77 10.53 -10.86
C ASP A 248 -32.93 11.80 -11.09
N ASP A 249 -32.44 12.43 -10.02
CA ASP A 249 -31.72 13.72 -10.02
C ASP A 249 -30.33 13.62 -9.33
N ILE A 250 -29.72 12.43 -9.36
CA ILE A 250 -28.35 12.19 -8.83
C ILE A 250 -27.40 12.03 -10.02
N ASP A 251 -26.37 12.88 -10.11
CA ASP A 251 -25.39 12.82 -11.20
C ASP A 251 -24.51 11.55 -11.06
N PRO A 252 -24.55 10.61 -12.02
CA PRO A 252 -23.82 9.34 -11.92
C PRO A 252 -22.29 9.49 -12.03
N ARG A 253 -21.77 10.71 -12.25
CA ARG A 253 -20.34 11.00 -12.32
C ARG A 253 -19.71 11.36 -10.97
N ASN A 254 -20.50 11.76 -9.98
CA ASN A 254 -20.03 12.11 -8.63
C ASN A 254 -20.94 11.60 -7.51
N MET A 255 -22.07 10.98 -7.85
CA MET A 255 -23.13 10.52 -6.93
C MET A 255 -23.70 11.64 -6.04
N MET A 256 -23.65 12.90 -6.50
CA MET A 256 -24.20 14.04 -5.78
C MET A 256 -25.61 14.40 -6.27
N PRO A 257 -26.51 14.85 -5.37
CA PRO A 257 -27.72 15.56 -5.75
C PRO A 257 -27.39 16.98 -6.27
N PRO A 258 -28.38 17.76 -6.77
CA PRO A 258 -28.14 19.09 -7.32
C PRO A 258 -27.48 20.06 -6.32
N PRO A 259 -26.75 21.08 -6.80
CA PRO A 259 -26.00 22.00 -5.96
C PRO A 259 -26.92 22.93 -5.15
N ASN A 260 -27.25 22.54 -3.92
CA ASN A 260 -27.99 23.40 -2.99
C ASN A 260 -27.05 24.39 -2.25
N GLN A 261 -27.21 25.68 -2.57
CA GLN A 261 -26.51 26.81 -1.95
C GLN A 261 -27.39 27.68 -1.04
N MET A 262 -28.61 27.26 -0.70
CA MET A 262 -29.40 27.94 0.33
C MET A 262 -28.81 27.65 1.73
N PRO A 263 -28.76 28.62 2.65
CA PRO A 263 -28.39 28.38 4.04
C PRO A 263 -29.28 27.32 4.71
N SER A 264 -28.72 26.54 5.63
CA SER A 264 -29.50 25.58 6.40
C SER A 264 -30.36 26.26 7.46
N LEU A 265 -31.45 25.61 7.87
CA LEU A 265 -32.18 26.02 9.07
C LEU A 265 -31.21 26.06 10.27
N ASN A 266 -31.27 27.12 11.07
CA ASN A 266 -30.39 27.40 12.21
C ASN A 266 -28.89 27.42 11.89
N GLN A 267 -28.49 27.82 10.67
CA GLN A 267 -27.08 28.09 10.38
C GLN A 267 -26.57 29.33 11.17
N PRO A 268 -25.49 29.23 11.97
CA PRO A 268 -25.09 30.29 12.89
C PRO A 268 -24.45 31.52 12.22
N PHE A 269 -23.89 31.36 11.01
CA PHE A 269 -23.24 32.45 10.26
C PHE A 269 -23.34 32.25 8.73
N PRO A 270 -23.26 33.33 7.93
CA PRO A 270 -23.22 33.23 6.48
C PRO A 270 -21.96 32.50 6.01
N LEU A 271 -22.10 31.71 4.94
CA LEU A 271 -21.03 30.96 4.29
C LEU A 271 -20.92 31.35 2.82
N SER A 272 -19.73 31.17 2.25
CA SER A 272 -19.50 31.46 0.83
C SER A 272 -20.29 30.53 -0.09
N THR A 273 -20.94 31.14 -1.07
CA THR A 273 -21.53 30.50 -2.25
C THR A 273 -20.55 30.47 -3.44
N ILE A 274 -19.40 31.14 -3.34
CA ILE A 274 -18.38 31.14 -4.38
C ILE A 274 -17.75 29.74 -4.48
N ARG A 275 -17.57 29.25 -5.72
CA ARG A 275 -16.95 27.96 -6.03
C ARG A 275 -15.63 28.18 -6.74
N GLU A 276 -14.68 27.27 -6.53
CA GLU A 276 -13.34 27.29 -7.13
C GLU A 276 -13.26 26.29 -8.30
N GLU A 277 -12.66 26.69 -9.43
CA GLU A 277 -12.33 25.76 -10.52
C GLU A 277 -11.05 24.99 -10.17
N SER A 278 -11.08 23.66 -10.30
CA SER A 278 -9.93 22.79 -10.07
C SER A 278 -8.89 22.88 -11.19
N SER A 279 -7.72 22.24 -11.04
CA SER A 279 -6.84 21.95 -12.20
C SER A 279 -7.30 20.74 -13.04
N ILE A 280 -8.33 20.02 -12.60
CA ILE A 280 -8.67 18.67 -13.07
C ILE A 280 -9.61 18.75 -14.30
N PRO A 281 -9.16 18.40 -15.52
CA PRO A 281 -10.01 18.41 -16.71
C PRO A 281 -11.10 17.33 -16.62
N ARG A 282 -12.33 17.66 -17.02
CA ARG A 282 -13.46 16.73 -17.04
C ARG A 282 -13.51 16.00 -18.38
N ALA A 283 -13.66 14.68 -18.37
CA ALA A 283 -13.73 13.93 -19.63
C ALA A 283 -14.92 14.37 -20.51
N HIS A 284 -14.73 14.29 -21.83
CA HIS A 284 -15.71 14.66 -22.86
C HIS A 284 -16.14 16.15 -22.81
N SER A 285 -15.25 17.04 -22.36
CA SER A 285 -15.56 18.44 -22.08
C SER A 285 -14.29 19.29 -21.96
N GLU A 286 -14.29 20.50 -22.53
CA GLU A 286 -13.19 21.47 -22.35
C GLU A 286 -13.19 22.15 -20.95
N GLN A 287 -14.29 22.01 -20.20
CA GLN A 287 -14.39 22.50 -18.82
C GLN A 287 -13.70 21.57 -17.81
N LYS A 288 -13.18 22.14 -16.72
CA LYS A 288 -12.65 21.37 -15.59
C LYS A 288 -13.73 21.02 -14.57
N TRP A 289 -13.34 20.26 -13.54
CA TRP A 289 -14.19 20.07 -12.36
C TRP A 289 -14.20 21.33 -11.48
N VAL A 290 -15.29 21.54 -10.76
CA VAL A 290 -15.51 22.74 -9.92
C VAL A 290 -15.87 22.29 -8.51
N TYR A 291 -15.09 22.72 -7.52
CA TYR A 291 -15.23 22.32 -6.13
C TYR A 291 -16.54 22.83 -5.49
N PRO A 292 -17.04 22.22 -4.40
CA PRO A 292 -18.16 22.76 -3.64
C PRO A 292 -17.79 24.10 -3.00
N SER A 293 -18.76 24.99 -2.82
CA SER A 293 -18.59 26.15 -1.95
C SER A 293 -18.72 25.75 -0.48
N GLU A 294 -18.30 26.62 0.45
CA GLU A 294 -18.49 26.44 1.89
C GLU A 294 -19.95 26.08 2.23
N GLN A 295 -20.91 26.82 1.66
CA GLN A 295 -22.34 26.57 1.84
C GLN A 295 -22.79 25.20 1.30
N MET A 296 -22.27 24.75 0.15
CA MET A 296 -22.58 23.42 -0.39
C MET A 296 -22.02 22.30 0.49
N PHE A 297 -20.82 22.48 1.03
CA PHE A 297 -20.14 21.54 1.90
C PHE A 297 -20.85 21.42 3.25
N TRP A 298 -21.18 22.55 3.88
CA TRP A 298 -22.01 22.62 5.09
C TRP A 298 -23.32 21.84 4.91
N ASN A 299 -24.04 22.14 3.83
CA ASN A 299 -25.28 21.44 3.47
C ASN A 299 -25.06 19.94 3.22
N ALA A 300 -23.91 19.52 2.69
CA ALA A 300 -23.56 18.11 2.48
C ALA A 300 -23.24 17.39 3.81
N MET A 301 -22.51 18.03 4.72
CA MET A 301 -22.22 17.49 6.06
C MET A 301 -23.49 17.30 6.86
N LEU A 302 -24.42 18.27 6.88
CA LEU A 302 -25.71 18.12 7.55
C LEU A 302 -26.55 16.95 7.00
N ARG A 303 -26.49 16.68 5.68
CA ARG A 303 -27.11 15.50 5.04
C ARG A 303 -26.43 14.18 5.41
N LYS A 304 -25.13 14.17 5.72
CA LYS A 304 -24.41 13.02 6.32
C LYS A 304 -24.73 12.81 7.81
N GLY A 305 -25.68 13.56 8.38
CA GLY A 305 -26.05 13.46 9.79
C GLY A 305 -25.20 14.31 10.74
N TRP A 306 -24.15 14.99 10.24
CA TRP A 306 -23.29 15.85 11.05
C TRP A 306 -24.08 16.95 11.77
N ARG A 307 -23.69 17.29 13.00
CA ARG A 307 -24.29 18.36 13.80
C ARG A 307 -23.17 19.23 14.38
N TRP A 308 -22.99 20.41 13.78
CA TRP A 308 -22.14 21.45 14.34
C TRP A 308 -22.75 21.93 15.66
N LYS A 309 -21.94 22.14 16.71
CA LYS A 309 -22.35 22.92 17.89
C LYS A 309 -21.93 24.37 17.70
N ASP A 310 -22.62 25.29 18.37
CA ASP A 310 -22.41 26.73 18.18
C ASP A 310 -21.01 27.21 18.62
N ASP A 311 -20.36 26.51 19.56
CA ASP A 311 -19.00 26.78 20.02
C ASP A 311 -17.89 26.11 19.17
N ASP A 312 -18.21 25.12 18.34
CA ASP A 312 -17.21 24.19 17.75
C ASP A 312 -16.48 24.76 16.51
N ILE A 313 -17.02 25.76 15.79
CA ILE A 313 -16.47 26.19 14.48
C ILE A 313 -16.81 27.63 14.09
N ASN A 314 -15.85 28.37 13.49
CA ASN A 314 -16.02 29.74 12.98
C ASN A 314 -16.11 29.77 11.44
N PRO A 315 -16.56 30.90 10.82
CA PRO A 315 -16.51 31.08 9.36
C PRO A 315 -15.10 30.85 8.76
N LYS A 316 -14.07 31.30 9.48
CA LYS A 316 -12.66 31.12 9.10
C LYS A 316 -12.26 29.64 9.03
N ASP A 317 -12.80 28.83 9.92
CA ASP A 317 -12.46 27.40 10.01
C ASP A 317 -13.12 26.63 8.86
N MET A 318 -14.35 26.98 8.49
CA MET A 318 -14.98 26.47 7.27
C MET A 318 -14.17 26.85 6.02
N ASN A 319 -13.69 28.09 5.91
CA ASN A 319 -12.82 28.52 4.80
C ASN A 319 -11.50 27.72 4.74
N ASN A 320 -10.91 27.40 5.90
CA ASN A 320 -9.72 26.54 5.98
C ASN A 320 -10.05 25.09 5.54
N ILE A 321 -11.17 24.53 6.00
CA ILE A 321 -11.62 23.16 5.64
C ILE A 321 -11.84 23.02 4.12
N ILE A 322 -12.44 24.01 3.45
CA ILE A 322 -12.59 23.97 1.98
C ILE A 322 -11.24 24.04 1.27
N LYS A 323 -10.35 24.95 1.68
CA LYS A 323 -8.99 25.05 1.10
C LYS A 323 -8.21 23.74 1.25
N ILE A 324 -8.31 23.11 2.41
CA ILE A 324 -7.76 21.78 2.72
C ILE A 324 -8.36 20.71 1.79
N HIS A 325 -9.68 20.65 1.64
CA HIS A 325 -10.34 19.68 0.79
C HIS A 325 -9.92 19.83 -0.68
N ASN A 326 -9.88 21.07 -1.18
CA ASN A 326 -9.46 21.37 -2.54
C ASN A 326 -7.98 21.01 -2.75
N GLN A 327 -7.08 21.37 -1.81
CA GLN A 327 -5.66 20.97 -1.85
C GLN A 327 -5.47 19.45 -1.83
N ASN A 328 -6.26 18.69 -1.06
CA ASN A 328 -6.17 17.24 -1.01
C ASN A 328 -6.62 16.59 -2.34
N ASN A 329 -7.63 17.15 -3.01
CA ASN A 329 -8.06 16.73 -4.35
C ASN A 329 -6.99 17.06 -5.43
N GLU A 330 -6.41 18.26 -5.37
CA GLU A 330 -5.30 18.68 -6.26
C GLU A 330 -4.05 17.81 -6.06
N GLN A 331 -3.74 17.39 -4.83
CA GLN A 331 -2.65 16.46 -4.53
C GLN A 331 -2.96 15.04 -5.05
N ALA A 332 -4.18 14.54 -4.85
CA ALA A 332 -4.60 13.25 -5.40
C ALA A 332 -4.49 13.23 -6.94
N TRP A 333 -4.88 14.32 -7.61
CA TRP A 333 -4.70 14.48 -9.05
C TRP A 333 -3.22 14.49 -9.46
N LYS A 334 -2.36 15.22 -8.75
CA LYS A 334 -0.90 15.22 -8.99
C LYS A 334 -0.28 13.82 -8.86
N GLU A 335 -0.70 13.01 -7.90
CA GLU A 335 -0.24 11.62 -7.81
C GLU A 335 -0.77 10.74 -8.96
N ILE A 336 -2.02 10.93 -9.41
CA ILE A 336 -2.53 10.25 -10.61
C ILE A 336 -1.68 10.61 -11.83
N LEU A 337 -1.32 11.89 -12.02
CA LEU A 337 -0.45 12.33 -13.11
C LEU A 337 0.95 11.69 -13.06
N LYS A 338 1.50 11.37 -11.88
CA LYS A 338 2.77 10.61 -11.76
C LYS A 338 2.65 9.16 -12.24
N TRP A 339 1.47 8.54 -12.14
CA TRP A 339 1.21 7.21 -12.71
C TRP A 339 0.92 7.28 -14.21
N GLU A 340 0.14 8.25 -14.66
CA GLU A 340 -0.14 8.47 -16.09
C GLU A 340 1.12 8.92 -16.86
N ALA A 341 2.17 9.42 -16.18
CA ALA A 341 3.49 9.65 -16.75
C ALA A 341 4.12 8.39 -17.38
N LEU A 342 3.72 7.18 -16.97
CA LEU A 342 4.12 5.91 -17.60
C LEU A 342 3.54 5.73 -19.02
N HIS A 343 2.57 6.55 -19.40
CA HIS A 343 1.72 6.36 -20.57
C HIS A 343 1.55 7.63 -21.42
N VAL A 344 2.46 8.60 -21.30
CA VAL A 344 2.46 9.85 -22.11
C VAL A 344 2.47 9.55 -23.62
N THR A 345 3.09 8.43 -24.03
CA THR A 345 3.08 7.93 -25.41
C THR A 345 1.74 7.30 -25.84
N GLU A 346 0.95 6.77 -24.90
CA GLU A 346 -0.43 6.29 -25.17
C GLU A 346 -1.41 7.47 -25.26
N CYS A 347 -1.17 8.56 -24.54
CA CYS A 347 -2.12 9.67 -24.43
C CYS A 347 -1.46 11.07 -24.41
N PRO A 348 -0.97 11.57 -25.56
CA PRO A 348 -0.22 12.84 -25.62
C PRO A 348 -1.02 14.10 -25.26
N CYS A 349 -2.35 14.09 -25.35
CA CYS A 349 -3.20 15.20 -24.91
C CYS A 349 -3.47 15.22 -23.40
N GLY A 350 -2.99 14.21 -22.66
CA GLY A 350 -3.16 14.08 -21.21
C GLY A 350 -4.46 13.40 -20.78
N PRO A 351 -4.50 12.88 -19.53
CA PRO A 351 -5.66 12.20 -18.95
C PRO A 351 -6.74 13.19 -18.48
N SER A 352 -7.98 12.71 -18.34
CA SER A 352 -9.11 13.49 -17.83
C SER A 352 -10.00 12.69 -16.86
N LEU A 353 -10.60 13.34 -15.86
CA LEU A 353 -11.44 12.68 -14.85
C LEU A 353 -12.87 12.53 -15.39
N ILE A 354 -13.33 11.28 -15.54
CA ILE A 354 -14.70 10.94 -15.98
C ILE A 354 -15.66 11.06 -14.80
N ARG A 355 -15.30 10.44 -13.67
CA ARG A 355 -16.17 10.25 -12.51
C ARG A 355 -15.38 9.84 -11.26
N PHE A 356 -15.91 10.15 -10.09
CA PHE A 356 -15.35 9.77 -8.79
C PHE A 356 -16.45 9.29 -7.83
N GLY A 357 -16.08 8.46 -6.86
CA GLY A 357 -17.01 7.98 -5.83
C GLY A 357 -16.31 7.67 -4.50
N GLY A 358 -16.90 8.16 -3.41
CA GLY A 358 -16.48 7.87 -2.04
C GLY A 358 -16.87 6.46 -1.60
N LYS A 359 -15.97 5.81 -0.84
CA LYS A 359 -15.98 4.37 -0.54
C LYS A 359 -15.41 4.05 0.85
N ALA A 360 -15.52 4.97 1.81
CA ALA A 360 -14.92 4.86 3.15
C ALA A 360 -15.05 3.48 3.84
N LYS A 361 -16.21 2.81 3.73
CA LYS A 361 -16.44 1.47 4.33
C LYS A 361 -15.91 0.27 3.52
N GLU A 362 -15.52 0.45 2.26
CA GLU A 362 -14.84 -0.58 1.47
C GLU A 362 -13.31 -0.45 1.65
N TYR A 363 -12.71 -0.96 2.73
CA TYR A 363 -11.25 -0.87 2.87
C TYR A 363 -10.51 -1.65 1.76
N SER A 364 -9.53 -0.98 1.14
CA SER A 364 -8.73 -1.59 0.07
C SER A 364 -7.93 -2.81 0.60
N PRO A 365 -7.60 -3.81 -0.25
CA PRO A 365 -6.82 -4.97 0.20
C PRO A 365 -5.47 -4.57 0.85
N ARG A 366 -4.83 -3.51 0.36
CA ARG A 366 -3.60 -2.98 0.95
C ARG A 366 -3.84 -2.32 2.31
N ALA A 367 -4.93 -1.55 2.46
CA ALA A 367 -5.31 -0.96 3.75
C ALA A 367 -5.58 -2.05 4.80
N ARG A 368 -6.30 -3.12 4.43
CA ARG A 368 -6.54 -4.27 5.31
C ARG A 368 -5.26 -4.99 5.74
N ILE A 369 -4.33 -5.22 4.81
CA ILE A 369 -3.03 -5.86 5.12
C ILE A 369 -2.15 -4.93 5.99
N ARG A 370 -2.14 -3.61 5.73
CA ARG A 370 -1.45 -2.64 6.61
C ARG A 370 -2.04 -2.63 8.02
N SER A 371 -3.37 -2.65 8.14
CA SER A 371 -4.04 -2.69 9.44
C SER A 371 -3.76 -3.97 10.24
N TRP A 372 -3.70 -5.11 9.58
CA TRP A 372 -3.26 -6.37 10.20
C TRP A 372 -1.79 -6.33 10.69
N MET A 373 -0.94 -5.48 10.10
CA MET A 373 0.42 -5.22 10.56
C MET A 373 0.52 -4.08 11.61
N GLY A 374 -0.59 -3.63 12.19
CA GLY A 374 -0.61 -2.62 13.25
C GLY A 374 -0.53 -1.16 12.78
N TYR A 375 -0.68 -0.88 11.48
CA TYR A 375 -0.88 0.49 11.00
C TYR A 375 -2.36 0.91 11.08
N GLU A 376 -2.63 2.21 11.09
CA GLU A 376 -3.99 2.72 11.03
C GLU A 376 -4.67 2.43 9.68
N LEU A 377 -6.00 2.35 9.71
CA LEU A 377 -6.83 2.32 8.50
C LEU A 377 -6.95 3.73 7.90
N PRO A 378 -7.17 3.86 6.59
CA PRO A 378 -7.46 5.16 5.99
C PRO A 378 -8.82 5.65 6.49
N PHE A 379 -8.92 6.93 6.85
CA PHE A 379 -10.18 7.52 7.31
C PHE A 379 -11.19 7.70 6.16
N ASP A 380 -10.70 7.89 4.93
CA ASP A 380 -11.53 7.94 3.72
C ASP A 380 -10.88 7.14 2.57
N ARG A 381 -11.70 6.67 1.64
CA ARG A 381 -11.27 6.04 0.39
C ARG A 381 -12.11 6.56 -0.76
N HIS A 382 -11.47 6.89 -1.87
CA HIS A 382 -12.14 7.18 -3.14
C HIS A 382 -11.68 6.22 -4.26
N ASP A 383 -12.61 5.85 -5.15
CA ASP A 383 -12.30 5.32 -6.48
C ASP A 383 -12.53 6.44 -7.50
N TRP A 384 -11.51 6.76 -8.31
CA TRP A 384 -11.61 7.73 -9.42
C TRP A 384 -11.46 6.99 -10.76
N ILE A 385 -12.25 7.35 -11.77
CA ILE A 385 -12.19 6.76 -13.12
C ILE A 385 -11.67 7.81 -14.10
N ILE A 386 -10.51 7.51 -14.69
CA ILE A 386 -9.76 8.40 -15.57
C ILE A 386 -9.93 7.94 -17.02
N ASN A 387 -10.22 8.88 -17.91
CA ASN A 387 -10.15 8.71 -19.35
C ASN A 387 -8.70 8.95 -19.80
N ARG A 388 -8.00 7.86 -20.14
CA ARG A 388 -6.74 7.88 -20.88
C ARG A 388 -7.06 7.70 -22.36
N CYS A 389 -7.35 8.79 -23.06
CA CYS A 389 -7.54 8.82 -24.51
C CYS A 389 -8.48 7.74 -25.09
N GLY A 390 -9.60 7.48 -24.42
CA GLY A 390 -10.61 6.48 -24.80
C GLY A 390 -10.62 5.21 -23.92
N LYS A 391 -9.60 5.01 -23.08
CA LYS A 391 -9.51 3.90 -22.11
C LYS A 391 -9.91 4.38 -20.72
N GLU A 392 -10.95 3.79 -20.12
CA GLU A 392 -11.22 3.97 -18.69
C GLU A 392 -10.15 3.27 -17.84
N VAL A 393 -9.55 3.99 -16.90
CA VAL A 393 -8.57 3.47 -15.93
C VAL A 393 -9.02 3.88 -14.52
N ARG A 394 -9.26 2.90 -13.65
CA ARG A 394 -9.63 3.18 -12.25
C ARG A 394 -8.39 3.37 -11.38
N TYR A 395 -8.42 4.39 -10.54
CA TYR A 395 -7.48 4.64 -9.46
C TYR A 395 -8.17 4.42 -8.12
N VAL A 396 -7.43 3.86 -7.17
CA VAL A 396 -7.80 3.77 -5.75
C VAL A 396 -6.96 4.80 -4.99
N ILE A 397 -7.64 5.58 -4.16
CA ILE A 397 -7.05 6.62 -3.32
C ILE A 397 -7.47 6.32 -1.88
N ASP A 398 -6.54 5.87 -1.05
CA ASP A 398 -6.75 5.75 0.40
C ASP A 398 -6.14 6.98 1.10
N TYR A 399 -6.90 7.66 1.95
CA TYR A 399 -6.50 8.86 2.70
C TYR A 399 -6.19 8.47 4.15
N TYR A 400 -4.95 8.68 4.58
CA TYR A 400 -4.50 8.42 5.95
C TYR A 400 -4.22 9.72 6.69
N ASP A 401 -4.37 9.72 8.01
CA ASP A 401 -3.89 10.82 8.84
C ASP A 401 -2.35 10.84 8.83
N GLY A 402 -1.78 12.04 8.88
CA GLY A 402 -0.33 12.31 8.85
C GLY A 402 0.18 12.99 10.11
N GLY A 403 -0.70 13.29 11.07
CA GLY A 403 -0.34 13.99 12.31
C GLY A 403 -0.40 15.52 12.16
N GLU A 404 0.63 16.21 12.65
CA GLU A 404 0.64 17.67 12.70
C GLU A 404 0.65 18.33 11.31
N VAL A 405 -0.13 19.41 11.17
CA VAL A 405 -0.29 20.13 9.90
C VAL A 405 0.98 20.93 9.58
N ASP A 406 1.69 20.55 8.50
CA ASP A 406 2.82 21.34 8.01
C ASP A 406 2.37 22.72 7.47
N LYS A 407 3.30 23.66 7.39
CA LYS A 407 3.15 25.03 6.85
C LYS A 407 2.54 25.08 5.44
N ASN A 408 2.61 23.98 4.69
CA ASN A 408 1.98 23.82 3.37
C ASN A 408 0.51 23.33 3.42
N TYR A 409 -0.11 23.28 4.61
CA TYR A 409 -1.43 22.68 4.87
C TYR A 409 -1.53 21.18 4.54
N GLN A 410 -0.39 20.48 4.48
CA GLN A 410 -0.34 19.04 4.25
C GLN A 410 -0.39 18.30 5.60
N PHE A 411 -1.46 17.53 5.80
CA PHE A 411 -1.61 16.59 6.92
C PHE A 411 -2.20 15.24 6.49
N THR A 412 -2.57 15.05 5.21
CA THR A 412 -3.08 13.77 4.72
C THR A 412 -2.00 13.01 3.95
N ILE A 413 -1.78 11.75 4.33
CA ILE A 413 -0.90 10.84 3.59
C ILE A 413 -1.75 10.10 2.55
N LEU A 414 -1.48 10.36 1.27
CA LEU A 414 -2.24 9.81 0.15
C LEU A 414 -1.59 8.54 -0.42
N ASP A 415 -2.31 7.42 -0.45
CA ASP A 415 -1.89 6.21 -1.17
C ASP A 415 -2.64 6.06 -2.51
N VAL A 416 -2.24 6.85 -3.50
CA VAL A 416 -2.83 6.87 -4.86
C VAL A 416 -2.19 5.82 -5.75
N ARG A 417 -3.00 5.01 -6.44
CA ARG A 417 -2.51 3.90 -7.29
C ARG A 417 -3.58 3.33 -8.25
N PRO A 418 -3.21 2.87 -9.47
CA PRO A 418 -4.11 2.15 -10.37
C PRO A 418 -4.79 0.96 -9.67
N ALA A 419 -6.03 0.62 -9.99
CA ALA A 419 -6.75 -0.50 -9.37
C ALA A 419 -6.25 -1.87 -9.86
N PHE A 420 -6.41 -2.93 -9.06
CA PHE A 420 -6.12 -4.31 -9.50
C PHE A 420 -7.31 -4.91 -10.27
N ASP A 421 -7.67 -4.31 -11.41
CA ASP A 421 -8.74 -4.77 -12.31
C ASP A 421 -8.30 -4.96 -13.77
N SER A 422 -7.04 -4.64 -14.11
CA SER A 422 -6.47 -4.91 -15.44
C SER A 422 -5.01 -5.33 -15.37
N LEU A 423 -4.57 -6.14 -16.35
CA LEU A 423 -3.16 -6.55 -16.48
C LEU A 423 -2.21 -5.36 -16.68
N SER A 424 -2.68 -4.28 -17.34
CA SER A 424 -1.98 -2.99 -17.41
C SER A 424 -1.68 -2.51 -15.99
N ALA A 425 -2.71 -2.28 -15.17
CA ALA A 425 -2.54 -1.73 -13.84
C ALA A 425 -1.70 -2.61 -12.89
N VAL A 426 -1.69 -3.94 -13.08
CA VAL A 426 -0.74 -4.84 -12.41
C VAL A 426 0.70 -4.55 -12.87
N TRP A 427 0.94 -4.52 -14.19
CA TRP A 427 2.26 -4.23 -14.76
C TRP A 427 2.77 -2.83 -14.41
N ASP A 428 1.88 -1.83 -14.39
CA ASP A 428 2.17 -0.45 -14.05
C ASP A 428 2.61 -0.33 -12.59
N ARG A 429 1.91 -1.01 -11.67
CA ARG A 429 2.36 -1.19 -10.27
C ARG A 429 3.69 -1.92 -10.15
N MET A 430 3.92 -2.99 -10.93
CA MET A 430 5.18 -3.75 -10.88
C MET A 430 6.37 -2.92 -11.37
N LYS A 431 6.23 -2.13 -12.43
CA LYS A 431 7.27 -1.19 -12.90
C LYS A 431 7.66 -0.19 -11.79
N VAL A 432 6.67 0.46 -11.18
CA VAL A 432 6.92 1.47 -10.12
C VAL A 432 7.45 0.84 -8.83
N ALA A 433 7.01 -0.37 -8.47
CA ALA A 433 7.57 -1.12 -7.34
C ALA A 433 9.02 -1.53 -7.59
N TRP A 434 9.35 -1.99 -8.80
CA TRP A 434 10.72 -2.30 -9.19
C TRP A 434 11.62 -1.05 -9.17
N TRP A 435 11.16 0.07 -9.74
CA TRP A 435 11.91 1.33 -9.69
C TRP A 435 12.25 1.74 -8.26
N ARG A 436 11.25 1.78 -7.36
CA ARG A 436 11.42 2.07 -5.91
C ARG A 436 12.29 1.05 -5.15
N TRP A 437 12.69 -0.05 -5.78
CA TRP A 437 13.58 -1.08 -5.24
C TRP A 437 14.97 -1.10 -5.91
N THR A 438 15.17 -0.25 -6.93
CA THR A 438 16.42 -0.11 -7.70
C THR A 438 17.03 1.29 -7.63
N SER A 439 16.24 2.31 -7.29
CA SER A 439 16.68 3.63 -6.82
C SER A 439 17.01 3.57 -5.33
#